data_AF-A0A954C7S1-F1
#
_entry.id   AF-A0A954C7S1-F1
#
_cell.length_a   1.000
_cell.length_b   1.000
_cell.length_c   1.000
_cell.angle_alpha   90.00
_cell.angle_beta   90.00
_cell.angle_gamma   90.00
#
_symmetry.space_group_name_H-M   'P 1'
#
loop_
_entity.id
_entity.type
_entity.pdbx_description
1 polymer ?
#
loop_
_entity_poly.entity_id
_entity_poly.type
_entity_poly.pdbx_seq_one_letter_code
_entity_poly.pdbx_strand_id
1 'polypeptide(L)'
;MSRDRRRFDRLPVSLEVEITDLETFETEEAFLSNLGPSGAFVTSRVLFPRQSRLVLDFRLDPGEPEISLIARVLWHRTGLNGSQHGFGCQFEQVSRKDEASIHEFILGQRTHGREFVL
;
A
#
# COMPACT_ATOMS: atom_id res chain seq x y z
N MET A 1 -8.78 -26.34 -1.92
CA MET A 1 -9.39 -25.49 -2.97
C MET A 1 -9.35 -24.05 -2.49
N SER A 2 -8.35 -23.29 -2.91
CA SER A 2 -8.16 -21.90 -2.49
C SER A 2 -9.14 -21.03 -3.28
N ARG A 3 -10.26 -20.65 -2.66
CA ARG A 3 -11.09 -19.55 -3.18
C ARG A 3 -10.21 -18.31 -3.17
N ASP A 4 -9.89 -17.78 -4.34
CA ASP A 4 -9.33 -16.44 -4.42
C ASP A 4 -10.35 -15.47 -3.80
N ARG A 5 -10.05 -15.00 -2.58
CA ARG A 5 -10.94 -14.13 -1.77
C ARG A 5 -10.72 -12.66 -2.11
N ARG A 6 -9.90 -12.34 -3.11
CA ARG A 6 -9.58 -10.95 -3.46
C ARG A 6 -10.64 -10.41 -4.41
N ARG A 7 -11.29 -9.34 -3.98
CA ARG A 7 -12.35 -8.66 -4.76
C ARG A 7 -11.79 -7.89 -5.96
N PHE A 8 -10.49 -7.53 -5.93
CA PHE A 8 -9.81 -6.76 -6.96
C PHE A 8 -8.35 -7.19 -7.10
N ASP A 9 -7.84 -7.17 -8.33
CA ASP A 9 -6.42 -7.34 -8.62
C ASP A 9 -5.60 -6.20 -8.00
N ARG A 10 -4.41 -6.50 -7.48
CA ARG A 10 -3.50 -5.51 -6.91
C ARG A 10 -2.42 -5.17 -7.93
N LEU A 11 -2.18 -3.89 -8.15
CA LEU A 11 -1.11 -3.40 -9.01
C LEU A 11 0.23 -3.54 -8.26
N PRO A 12 1.22 -4.26 -8.80
CA PRO A 12 2.59 -4.22 -8.28
C PRO A 12 3.15 -2.80 -8.44
N VAL A 13 3.71 -2.24 -7.36
CA VAL A 13 4.28 -0.88 -7.35
C VAL A 13 5.56 -0.85 -6.52
N SER A 14 6.31 0.25 -6.61
CA SER A 14 7.45 0.54 -5.72
C SER A 14 7.41 2.02 -5.35
N LEU A 15 6.46 2.39 -4.50
CA LEU A 15 6.26 3.77 -4.04
C LEU A 15 6.83 3.93 -2.64
N GLU A 16 7.60 4.98 -2.42
CA GLU A 16 8.01 5.41 -1.08
C GLU A 16 6.78 5.80 -0.25
N VAL A 17 6.76 5.41 1.00
CA VAL A 17 5.71 5.75 1.95
C VAL A 17 6.31 6.07 3.31
N GLU A 18 5.89 7.19 3.89
CA GLU A 18 6.09 7.50 5.29
C GLU A 18 4.91 6.94 6.09
N ILE A 19 5.22 6.25 7.18
CA ILE A 19 4.25 5.59 8.04
C ILE A 19 4.31 6.29 9.39
N THR A 20 3.17 6.67 9.95
CA THR A 20 3.06 7.14 11.33
C THR A 20 2.09 6.25 12.11
N ASP A 21 2.52 5.64 13.21
CA ASP A 21 1.59 4.93 14.11
C ASP A 21 0.75 5.93 14.90
N LEU A 22 -0.58 5.81 14.84
CA LEU A 22 -1.49 6.75 15.52
C LEU A 22 -1.53 6.60 17.04
N GLU A 23 -1.03 5.49 17.58
CA GLU A 23 -0.99 5.24 19.03
C GLU A 23 0.34 5.66 19.64
N THR A 24 1.46 5.33 18.98
CA THR A 24 2.80 5.62 19.50
C THR A 24 3.44 6.89 18.92
N PHE A 25 2.91 7.40 17.80
CA PHE A 25 3.49 8.49 17.00
C PHE A 25 4.90 8.17 16.47
N GLU A 26 5.28 6.89 16.44
CA GLU A 26 6.53 6.46 15.81
C GLU A 26 6.38 6.52 14.29
N THR A 27 7.45 6.94 13.63
CA THR A 27 7.52 7.06 12.17
C THR A 27 8.48 6.04 11.55
N GLU A 28 8.16 5.56 10.34
CA GLU A 28 9.05 4.72 9.54
C GLU A 28 8.90 5.02 8.05
N GLU A 29 10.03 5.11 7.34
CA GLU A 29 10.07 5.12 5.88
C GLU A 29 10.08 3.69 5.33
N ALA A 30 9.23 3.42 4.34
CA ALA A 30 9.04 2.10 3.76
C ALA A 30 8.62 2.17 2.28
N PHE A 31 8.26 1.02 1.71
CA PHE A 31 7.78 0.95 0.33
C PHE A 31 6.44 0.24 0.22
N LEU A 32 5.49 0.83 -0.51
CA LEU A 32 4.34 0.11 -1.03
C LEU A 32 4.82 -0.83 -2.15
N SER A 33 4.60 -2.13 -1.98
CA SER A 33 4.96 -3.14 -3.01
C SER A 33 3.78 -3.61 -3.84
N ASN A 34 2.56 -3.39 -3.33
CA ASN A 34 1.37 -3.47 -4.16
C ASN A 34 0.30 -2.52 -3.63
N LEU A 35 -0.51 -2.03 -4.57
CA LEU A 35 -1.61 -1.12 -4.31
C LEU A 35 -2.90 -1.70 -4.88
N GLY A 36 -3.94 -1.75 -4.06
CA GLY A 36 -5.31 -2.02 -4.47
C GLY A 36 -6.24 -0.89 -4.03
N PRO A 37 -7.49 -0.87 -4.51
CA PRO A 37 -8.43 0.22 -4.23
C PRO A 37 -8.81 0.36 -2.75
N SER A 38 -8.56 -0.66 -1.94
CA SER A 38 -8.95 -0.67 -0.51
C SER A 38 -7.82 -1.08 0.42
N GLY A 39 -6.58 -1.15 -0.06
CA GLY A 39 -5.45 -1.55 0.76
C GLY A 39 -4.20 -1.85 -0.03
N ALA A 40 -3.09 -1.95 0.69
CA ALA A 40 -1.77 -2.14 0.12
C ALA A 40 -1.02 -3.26 0.85
N PHE A 41 0.16 -3.58 0.33
CA PHE A 41 1.19 -4.28 1.09
C PHE A 41 2.40 -3.36 1.20
N VAL A 42 2.85 -3.16 2.44
CA VAL A 42 4.01 -2.37 2.79
C VAL A 42 5.17 -3.34 3.04
N THR A 43 6.26 -3.18 2.30
CA THR A 43 7.55 -3.79 2.65
C THR A 43 8.28 -2.82 3.58
N SER A 44 8.52 -3.25 4.81
CA SER A 44 9.11 -2.43 5.88
C SER A 44 10.04 -3.31 6.72
N ARG A 45 10.94 -2.70 7.50
CA ARG A 45 11.83 -3.42 8.43
C ARG A 45 11.17 -3.60 9.80
N VAL A 46 10.20 -2.74 10.14
CA VAL A 46 9.44 -2.80 11.39
C VAL A 46 8.04 -3.38 11.13
N LEU A 47 7.64 -4.34 11.95
CA LEU A 47 6.28 -4.86 11.91
C LEU A 47 5.43 -4.16 12.96
N PHE A 48 4.66 -3.17 12.52
CA PHE A 48 3.59 -2.58 13.34
C PHE A 48 2.60 -3.66 13.78
N PRO A 49 2.11 -3.65 15.02
CA PRO A 49 1.18 -4.66 15.53
C PRO A 49 -0.07 -4.84 14.64
N ARG A 50 -0.63 -6.06 14.66
CA ARG A 50 -1.91 -6.29 13.97
C ARG A 50 -2.98 -5.43 14.63
N GLN A 51 -3.88 -4.89 13.81
CA GLN A 51 -4.93 -3.94 14.17
C GLN A 51 -4.45 -2.51 14.51
N SER A 52 -3.14 -2.24 14.53
CA SER A 52 -2.65 -0.86 14.61
C SER A 52 -3.19 -0.02 13.45
N ARG A 53 -3.51 1.23 13.76
CA ARG A 53 -3.93 2.23 12.78
C ARG A 53 -2.75 3.13 12.47
N LEU A 54 -2.42 3.22 11.19
CA LEU A 54 -1.27 3.93 10.68
C LEU A 54 -1.75 5.03 9.74
N VAL A 55 -1.11 6.19 9.80
CA VAL A 55 -1.15 7.16 8.69
C VAL A 55 -0.13 6.70 7.66
N LEU A 56 -0.54 6.68 6.39
CA LEU A 56 0.32 6.42 5.24
C LEU A 56 0.35 7.67 4.37
N ASP A 57 1.55 8.22 4.19
CA ASP A 57 1.81 9.40 3.37
C ASP A 57 2.69 9.00 2.17
N PHE A 58 2.16 9.12 0.96
CA PHE A 58 2.87 8.70 -0.27
C PHE A 58 2.41 9.48 -1.50
N ARG A 59 3.22 9.46 -2.57
CA ARG A 59 2.86 10.02 -3.89
C ARG A 59 2.68 8.89 -4.90
N LEU A 60 1.69 9.04 -5.79
CA LEU A 60 1.44 8.06 -6.86
C LEU A 60 2.45 8.20 -8.01
N ASP A 61 2.85 9.43 -8.34
CA ASP A 61 3.84 9.76 -9.35
C ASP A 61 4.65 11.01 -8.95
N PRO A 62 5.87 11.21 -9.50
CA PRO A 62 6.63 12.44 -9.28
C PRO A 62 5.86 13.66 -9.79
N GLY A 63 5.53 14.58 -8.89
CA GLY A 63 4.80 15.82 -9.21
C GLY A 63 3.31 15.78 -8.91
N GLU A 64 2.75 14.61 -8.55
CA GLU A 64 1.39 14.51 -8.03
C GLU A 64 1.32 14.94 -6.55
N PRO A 65 0.16 15.43 -6.08
CA PRO A 65 -0.07 15.69 -4.67
C PRO A 65 0.18 14.45 -3.81
N GLU A 66 0.63 14.70 -2.58
CA GLU A 66 0.76 13.64 -1.57
C GLU A 66 -0.62 13.16 -1.12
N ILE A 67 -0.76 11.84 -1.01
CA ILE A 67 -1.91 11.15 -0.46
C ILE A 67 -1.60 10.83 0.99
N SER A 68 -2.48 11.29 1.88
CA SER A 68 -2.47 10.94 3.30
C SER A 68 -3.74 10.19 3.64
N LEU A 69 -3.61 8.98 4.17
CA LEU A 69 -4.76 8.14 4.55
C LEU A 69 -4.51 7.33 5.82
N ILE A 70 -5.60 6.91 6.49
CA ILE A 70 -5.50 5.99 7.63
C ILE A 70 -5.72 4.56 7.14
N ALA A 71 -4.82 3.68 7.53
CA ALA A 71 -4.87 2.26 7.23
C ALA A 71 -4.74 1.40 8.50
N ARG A 72 -5.39 0.24 8.51
CA ARG A 72 -5.28 -0.75 9.59
C ARG A 72 -4.47 -1.95 9.16
N VAL A 73 -3.52 -2.36 10.00
CA VAL A 73 -2.71 -3.56 9.79
C VAL A 73 -3.56 -4.82 9.96
N LEU A 74 -3.62 -5.67 8.93
CA LEU A 74 -4.44 -6.90 8.95
C LEU A 74 -3.61 -8.16 9.20
N TRP A 75 -2.46 -8.26 8.54
CA TRP A 75 -1.59 -9.44 8.57
C TRP A 75 -0.14 -9.06 8.32
N HIS A 76 0.76 -9.91 8.80
CA HIS A 76 2.20 -9.79 8.59
C HIS A 76 2.68 -10.84 7.62
N ARG A 77 3.77 -10.53 6.93
CA ARG A 77 4.59 -11.49 6.21
C ARG A 77 6.01 -11.33 6.71
N THR A 78 6.46 -12.34 7.44
CA THR A 78 7.87 -12.47 7.79
C THR A 78 8.54 -13.23 6.65
N GLY A 79 9.42 -12.55 5.92
CA GLY A 79 10.13 -13.17 4.81
C GLY A 79 10.98 -14.35 5.28
N LEU A 80 10.79 -15.54 4.70
CA LEU A 80 11.78 -16.62 4.66
C LEU A 80 12.25 -16.76 3.21
N ASN A 81 13.54 -17.03 2.99
CA ASN A 81 14.12 -17.36 1.68
C ASN A 81 13.76 -16.39 0.54
N GLY A 82 14.07 -15.10 0.70
CA GLY A 82 13.89 -14.08 -0.36
C GLY A 82 12.47 -13.53 -0.50
N SER A 83 11.51 -13.94 0.35
CA SER A 83 10.19 -13.33 0.40
C SER A 83 10.23 -11.95 1.06
N GLN A 84 9.43 -10.99 0.57
CA GLN A 84 9.34 -9.64 1.15
C GLN A 84 8.85 -9.69 2.61
N HIS A 85 9.56 -8.98 3.49
CA HIS A 85 9.19 -8.76 4.89
C HIS A 85 8.30 -7.51 4.99
N GLY A 86 7.19 -7.58 5.72
CA GLY A 86 6.29 -6.45 5.88
C GLY A 86 4.87 -6.83 6.25
N PHE A 87 3.90 -6.00 5.89
CA PHE A 87 2.51 -6.16 6.34
C PHE A 87 1.48 -5.72 5.30
N GLY A 88 0.33 -6.39 5.33
CA GLY A 88 -0.83 -6.00 4.55
C GLY A 88 -1.76 -5.13 5.38
N CYS A 89 -2.15 -4.00 4.82
CA CYS A 89 -3.08 -3.06 5.45
C CYS A 89 -4.35 -2.87 4.63
N GLN A 90 -5.41 -2.41 5.29
CA GLN A 90 -6.66 -1.99 4.69
C GLN A 90 -6.87 -0.50 4.92
N PHE A 91 -7.26 0.23 3.89
CA PHE A 91 -7.59 1.65 4.01
C PHE A 91 -8.93 1.81 4.76
N GLU A 92 -8.96 2.69 5.75
CA GLU A 92 -10.13 2.97 6.59
C GLU A 92 -10.66 4.38 6.37
N GLN A 93 -9.76 5.36 6.25
CA GLN A 93 -10.12 6.76 6.00
C GLN A 93 -9.26 7.30 4.87
N VAL A 94 -9.90 7.49 3.72
CA VAL A 94 -9.31 8.07 2.51
C VAL A 94 -10.27 9.13 2.00
N SER A 95 -9.75 10.28 1.57
CA SER A 95 -10.62 11.30 0.98
C SER A 95 -11.18 10.78 -0.35
N ARG A 96 -12.39 11.23 -0.74
CA ARG A 96 -12.96 10.83 -2.05
C ARG A 96 -12.06 11.20 -3.23
N LYS A 97 -11.30 12.30 -3.09
CA LYS A 97 -10.34 12.75 -4.09
C LYS A 97 -9.19 11.75 -4.19
N ASP A 98 -8.59 11.37 -3.07
CA ASP A 98 -7.44 10.46 -3.06
C ASP A 98 -7.85 9.03 -3.44
N GLU A 99 -9.06 8.61 -3.06
CA GLU A 99 -9.64 7.34 -3.49
C GLU A 99 -9.80 7.31 -5.01
N ALA A 100 -10.28 8.41 -5.62
CA ALA A 100 -10.37 8.54 -7.06
C ALA A 100 -8.97 8.52 -7.71
N SER A 101 -7.99 9.26 -7.18
CA SER A 101 -6.61 9.26 -7.68
C SER A 101 -5.98 7.86 -7.65
N ILE A 102 -6.12 7.13 -6.54
CA ILE A 102 -5.63 5.74 -6.41
C ILE A 102 -6.29 4.84 -7.45
N HIS A 103 -7.62 4.97 -7.60
CA HIS A 103 -8.37 4.16 -8.55
C HIS A 103 -7.97 4.45 -10.00
N GLU A 104 -7.85 5.72 -10.37
CA GLU A 104 -7.40 6.16 -11.69
C GLU A 104 -5.97 5.71 -11.98
N PHE A 105 -5.05 5.83 -11.03
CA PHE A 105 -3.69 5.32 -11.16
C PHE A 105 -3.66 3.81 -11.44
N ILE A 106 -4.42 3.03 -10.67
CA ILE A 106 -4.52 1.58 -10.87
C ILE A 106 -5.08 1.25 -12.26
N LEU A 107 -6.11 1.96 -12.74
CA LEU A 107 -6.69 1.75 -14.06
C LEU A 107 -5.75 2.20 -15.20
N GLY A 108 -5.07 3.33 -15.02
CA GLY A 108 -4.14 3.90 -15.98
C GLY A 108 -2.98 2.96 -16.27
N GLN A 109 -2.38 2.39 -15.22
CA GLN A 109 -1.26 1.44 -15.34
C GLN A 109 -1.68 0.10 -15.98
N ARG A 110 -2.93 -0.34 -15.77
CA ARG A 110 -3.47 -1.52 -16.48
C ARG A 110 -3.66 -1.27 -17.97
N THR A 111 -4.01 -0.05 -18.35
CA THR A 111 -4.25 0.34 -19.74
C THR A 111 -2.94 0.51 -20.51
N HIS A 112 -1.88 0.98 -19.83
CA HIS A 112 -0.53 1.12 -20.40
C HIS A 112 0.34 -0.14 -20.26
N GLY A 113 -0.21 -1.25 -19.75
CA GLY A 113 0.48 -2.54 -19.55
C GLY A 113 0.89 -3.29 -20.82
N ARG A 114 1.08 -2.61 -21.96
CA ARG A 114 1.86 -3.11 -23.10
C ARG A 114 3.11 -2.24 -23.25
N GLU A 115 4.25 -2.88 -23.04
CA GLU A 115 5.62 -2.39 -23.21
C GLU A 115 6.14 -1.51 -22.07
N PHE A 116 6.92 -2.11 -21.16
CA PHE A 116 8.30 -1.69 -20.92
C PHE A 116 9.09 -2.92 -20.44
N VAL A 117 9.76 -3.59 -21.38
CA VAL A 117 10.93 -4.43 -21.13
C VAL A 117 12.12 -3.53 -21.44
N LEU A 118 12.99 -3.28 -20.47
CA LEU A 118 14.38 -2.89 -20.72
C LEU A 118 15.25 -4.12 -20.50
#